data_AF-A0A9D4GB41-F1
#
_entry.id   AF-A0A9D4GB41-F1
#
_cell.length_a   1.000
_cell.length_b   1.000
_cell.length_c   1.000
_cell.angle_alpha   90.00
_cell.angle_beta   90.00
_cell.angle_gamma   90.00
#
_symmetry.space_group_name_H-M   'P 1'
#
loop_
_entity.id
_entity.type
_entity.pdbx_description
1 polymer ?
#
loop_
_entity_poly.entity_id
_entity_poly.type
_entity_poly.pdbx_seq_one_letter_code
_entity_poly.pdbx_strand_id
1 'polypeptide(L)'
;MANKSDEPTIRDVMALLTTVSSRLQCLEAKMNIIESIEKRMENFERDIKRLWVVHEDRSKKVEERISRVEDKVEGADIHTAELAERVHGLEKERDTLRDNVSYLQSQSMRNNLVFTSVPESNENGNETPETTEATLRQHLVSAFKLTEEVASYQV
;
A
#
# COMPACT_ATOMS: atom_id res chain seq x y z
N MET A 1 -7.01 91.45 62.46
CA MET A 1 -6.04 90.38 62.77
C MET A 1 -5.48 89.89 61.45
N ALA A 2 -4.18 90.08 61.23
CA ALA A 2 -3.55 89.99 59.91
C ALA A 2 -3.48 88.55 59.40
N ASN A 3 -3.95 88.35 58.18
CA ASN A 3 -3.78 87.15 57.37
C ASN A 3 -2.26 86.99 57.11
N LYS A 4 -1.60 86.05 57.80
CA LYS A 4 -0.25 85.62 57.39
C LYS A 4 -0.44 84.75 56.15
N SER A 5 0.06 85.20 55.00
CA SER A 5 0.19 84.32 53.85
C SER A 5 1.15 83.19 54.23
N ASP A 6 0.68 81.94 54.09
CA ASP A 6 1.51 80.75 54.11
C ASP A 6 2.37 80.73 52.84
N GLU A 7 3.37 81.61 52.79
CA GLU A 7 4.37 81.58 51.73
C GLU A 7 5.35 80.42 52.00
N PRO A 8 5.54 79.51 51.03
CA PRO A 8 6.44 78.38 51.21
C PRO A 8 7.85 78.86 51.50
N THR A 9 8.50 78.26 52.50
CA THR A 9 9.90 78.58 52.77
C THR A 9 10.82 77.96 51.72
N ILE A 10 12.01 78.53 51.56
CA ILE A 10 13.06 78.00 50.68
C ILE A 10 13.32 76.51 50.96
N ARG A 11 13.19 76.07 52.22
CA ARG A 11 13.32 74.66 52.62
C ARG A 11 12.25 73.78 51.97
N ASP A 12 11.00 74.22 51.94
CA ASP A 12 9.88 73.48 51.35
C ASP A 12 10.08 73.33 49.84
N VAL A 13 10.54 74.41 49.19
CA VAL A 13 10.88 74.40 47.76
C VAL A 13 12.03 73.42 47.46
N MET A 14 13.09 73.41 48.28
CA MET A 14 14.23 72.50 48.09
C MET A 14 13.87 71.03 48.32
N ALA A 15 12.98 70.73 49.27
CA ALA A 15 12.47 69.38 49.50
C ALA A 15 11.64 68.86 48.31
N LEU A 16 10.80 69.73 47.74
CA LEU A 16 10.05 69.43 46.51
C LEU A 16 10.98 69.19 45.33
N LEU A 17 11.99 70.04 45.12
CA LEU A 17 12.98 69.87 44.05
C LEU A 17 13.75 68.55 44.18
N THR A 18 14.11 68.15 45.40
CA THR A 18 14.77 66.86 45.65
C THR A 18 13.87 65.68 45.26
N THR A 19 12.57 65.79 45.58
CA THR A 19 11.56 64.77 45.24
C THR A 19 11.32 64.71 43.73
N VAL A 20 11.27 65.85 43.05
CA VAL A 20 11.16 65.91 41.58
C VAL A 20 12.41 65.27 40.95
N SER A 21 13.60 65.57 41.45
CA SER A 21 14.86 65.00 40.96
C SER A 21 14.90 63.48 41.09
N SER A 22 14.47 62.91 42.22
CA SER A 22 14.45 61.45 42.40
C SER A 22 13.42 60.77 41.49
N ARG A 23 12.27 61.41 41.26
CA ARG A 23 11.27 60.92 40.31
C ARG A 23 11.79 60.96 38.87
N LEU A 24 12.53 62.00 38.48
CA LEU A 24 13.15 62.09 37.15
C LEU A 24 14.18 60.98 36.93
N GLN A 25 15.04 60.69 37.92
CA GLN A 25 15.98 59.56 37.85
C GLN A 25 15.25 58.21 37.72
N CYS A 26 14.14 58.03 38.45
CA CYS A 26 13.32 56.83 38.33
C CYS A 26 12.69 56.70 36.92
N LEU A 27 12.22 57.80 36.33
CA LEU A 27 11.68 57.81 34.98
C LEU A 27 12.75 57.48 33.93
N GLU A 28 13.96 58.03 34.08
CA GLU A 28 15.09 57.74 33.21
C GLU A 28 15.48 56.24 33.27
N ALA A 29 15.53 55.65 34.46
CA ALA A 29 15.77 54.22 34.62
C ALA A 29 14.68 53.36 33.94
N LYS A 30 13.41 53.74 34.07
CA LYS A 30 12.30 53.05 33.38
C LYS A 30 12.38 53.20 31.86
N MET A 31 12.80 54.37 31.37
CA MET A 31 12.96 54.62 29.94
C MET A 31 14.02 53.70 29.33
N ASN A 32 15.17 53.55 30.00
CA ASN A 32 16.23 52.62 29.58
C ASN A 32 15.75 51.16 29.52
N ILE A 33 14.88 50.73 30.45
CA ILE A 33 14.29 49.39 30.43
C ILE A 33 13.34 49.23 29.22
N ILE A 34 12.52 50.24 28.95
CA ILE A 34 11.60 50.22 27.79
C ILE A 34 12.38 50.13 26.48
N GLU A 35 13.44 50.91 26.31
CA GLU A 35 14.31 50.83 25.12
C GLU A 35 14.95 49.44 24.95
N SER A 36 15.32 48.79 26.06
CA SER A 36 15.85 47.41 26.02
C SER A 36 14.80 46.41 25.57
N ILE A 37 13.56 46.57 26.05
CA ILE A 37 12.42 45.72 25.66
C ILE A 37 12.09 45.92 24.19
N GLU A 38 12.07 47.16 23.71
CA GLU A 38 11.81 47.50 22.30
C GLU A 38 12.81 46.78 21.37
N LYS A 39 14.11 46.90 21.65
CA LYS A 39 15.16 46.19 20.88
C LYS A 39 14.97 44.67 20.90
N ARG A 40 14.52 44.10 22.01
CA ARG A 40 14.21 42.66 22.11
C ARG A 40 12.99 42.30 21.27
N MET A 41 11.94 43.13 21.28
CA MET A 41 10.76 42.92 20.45
C MET A 41 11.08 42.96 18.96
N GLU A 42 11.92 43.91 18.51
CA GLU A 42 12.38 43.97 17.13
C GLU A 42 13.16 42.71 16.70
N ASN A 43 13.99 42.17 17.59
CA ASN A 43 14.69 40.90 17.34
C ASN A 43 13.68 39.75 17.19
N PHE A 44 12.71 39.63 18.10
CA PHE A 44 11.68 38.60 18.03
C PHE A 44 10.83 38.72 16.77
N GLU A 45 10.47 39.93 16.36
CA GLU A 45 9.70 40.15 15.13
C GLU A 45 10.48 39.68 13.89
N ARG A 46 11.79 39.95 13.84
CA ARG A 46 12.66 39.43 12.77
C ARG A 46 12.74 37.90 12.79
N ASP A 47 12.86 37.29 13.96
CA ASP A 47 12.91 35.83 14.09
C ASP A 47 11.60 35.17 13.66
N ILE A 48 10.47 35.73 14.06
CA ILE A 48 9.13 35.26 13.66
C ILE A 48 8.96 35.35 12.14
N LYS A 49 9.34 36.48 11.52
CA LYS A 49 9.28 36.63 10.05
C LYS A 49 10.13 35.58 9.34
N ARG A 50 11.34 35.30 9.86
CA ARG A 50 12.20 34.24 9.29
C ARG A 50 11.59 32.86 9.44
N LEU A 51 11.08 32.52 10.62
CA LEU A 51 10.42 31.23 10.88
C LEU A 51 9.19 31.06 9.99
N TRP A 52 8.41 32.11 9.78
CA TRP A 52 7.25 32.09 8.90
C TRP A 52 7.61 31.70 7.46
N VAL A 53 8.64 32.33 6.89
CA VAL A 53 9.11 32.01 5.53
C VAL A 53 9.59 30.56 5.44
N VAL A 54 10.38 30.09 6.42
CA VAL A 54 10.86 28.70 6.45
C VAL A 54 9.71 27.70 6.56
N HIS A 55 8.70 28.03 7.37
CA HIS A 55 7.51 27.20 7.52
C HIS A 55 6.73 27.12 6.20
N GLU A 56 6.48 28.26 5.55
CA GLU A 56 5.78 28.33 4.26
C GLU A 56 6.49 27.53 3.18
N ASP A 57 7.80 27.68 3.04
CA ASP A 57 8.61 26.94 2.07
C ASP A 57 8.59 25.43 2.34
N ARG A 58 8.63 25.04 3.61
CA ARG A 58 8.56 23.63 4.00
C ARG A 58 7.18 23.04 3.72
N SER A 59 6.11 23.79 4.00
CA SER A 59 4.74 23.39 3.72
C SER A 59 4.53 23.15 2.22
N LYS A 60 4.99 24.07 1.36
CA LYS A 60 4.94 23.91 -0.10
C LYS A 60 5.66 22.64 -0.58
N LYS A 61 6.87 22.39 -0.07
CA LYS A 61 7.62 21.17 -0.40
C LYS A 61 6.93 19.89 0.05
N VAL A 62 6.24 19.93 1.19
CA VAL A 62 5.45 18.79 1.68
C VAL A 62 4.25 18.56 0.77
N GLU A 63 3.52 19.62 0.41
CA GLU A 63 2.37 19.55 -0.49
C GLU A 63 2.75 18.94 -1.85
N GLU A 64 3.83 19.43 -2.47
CA GLU A 64 4.34 18.85 -3.73
C GLU A 64 4.76 17.37 -3.59
N ARG A 65 5.27 16.97 -2.41
CA ARG A 65 5.61 15.56 -2.17
C ARG A 65 4.38 14.70 -2.00
N ILE A 66 3.34 15.22 -1.35
CA ILE A 66 2.05 14.52 -1.19
C ILE A 66 1.41 14.32 -2.57
N SER A 67 1.27 15.39 -3.36
CA SER A 67 0.71 15.29 -4.73
C SER A 67 1.47 14.27 -5.60
N ARG A 68 2.82 14.28 -5.60
CA ARG A 68 3.60 13.27 -6.33
C ARG A 68 3.41 11.84 -5.83
N VAL A 69 3.08 11.65 -4.55
CA VAL A 69 2.79 10.33 -3.99
C VAL A 69 1.39 9.90 -4.39
N GLU A 70 0.42 10.79 -4.34
CA GLU A 70 -0.96 10.54 -4.79
C GLU A 70 -1.00 10.11 -6.26
N ASP A 71 -0.31 10.82 -7.16
CA ASP A 71 -0.21 10.46 -8.58
C ASP A 71 0.36 9.04 -8.79
N LYS A 72 1.36 8.67 -7.97
CA LYS A 72 1.99 7.34 -8.03
C LYS A 72 1.07 6.25 -7.50
N VAL A 73 0.31 6.54 -6.45
CA VAL A 73 -0.68 5.60 -5.90
C VAL A 73 -1.79 5.37 -6.91
N GLU A 74 -2.33 6.43 -7.52
CA GLU A 74 -3.34 6.31 -8.57
C GLU A 74 -2.83 5.50 -9.77
N GLY A 75 -1.61 5.76 -10.23
CA GLY A 75 -0.99 4.96 -11.29
C GLY A 75 -0.80 3.48 -10.92
N ALA A 76 -0.43 3.19 -9.67
CA ALA A 76 -0.30 1.82 -9.18
C ALA A 76 -1.65 1.10 -9.08
N ASP A 77 -2.72 1.80 -8.68
CA ASP A 77 -4.08 1.28 -8.61
C ASP A 77 -4.59 0.90 -10.01
N ILE A 78 -4.36 1.75 -11.01
CA ILE A 78 -4.69 1.45 -12.42
C ILE A 78 -3.97 0.19 -12.89
N HIS A 79 -2.65 0.11 -12.71
CA HIS A 79 -1.89 -1.07 -13.12
C HIS A 79 -2.30 -2.34 -12.40
N THR A 80 -2.68 -2.24 -11.13
CA THR A 80 -3.19 -3.37 -10.36
C THR A 80 -4.53 -3.86 -10.92
N ALA A 81 -5.42 -2.94 -11.30
CA ALA A 81 -6.68 -3.29 -11.93
C ALA A 81 -6.48 -3.97 -13.31
N GLU A 82 -5.60 -3.43 -14.15
CA GLU A 82 -5.25 -4.02 -15.46
C GLU A 82 -4.66 -5.43 -15.30
N LEU A 83 -3.78 -5.61 -14.32
CA LEU A 83 -3.18 -6.91 -14.04
C LEU A 83 -4.21 -7.91 -13.52
N ALA A 84 -5.12 -7.47 -12.66
CA ALA A 84 -6.22 -8.31 -12.15
C ALA A 84 -7.14 -8.78 -13.28
N GLU A 85 -7.51 -7.88 -14.21
CA GLU A 85 -8.31 -8.24 -15.39
C GLU A 85 -7.57 -9.25 -16.27
N ARG A 86 -6.27 -9.03 -16.51
CA ARG A 86 -5.45 -9.95 -17.31
C ARG A 86 -5.32 -11.33 -16.66
N VAL A 87 -5.14 -11.40 -15.34
CA VAL A 87 -5.11 -12.67 -14.60
C VAL A 87 -6.45 -13.38 -14.75
N HIS A 88 -7.56 -12.67 -14.55
CA HIS A 88 -8.89 -13.26 -14.72
C HIS A 88 -9.14 -13.81 -16.13
N GLY A 89 -8.68 -13.10 -17.17
CA GLY A 89 -8.72 -13.56 -18.55
C GLY A 89 -7.95 -14.86 -18.75
N LEU A 90 -6.71 -14.94 -18.25
CA LEU A 90 -5.87 -16.13 -18.34
C LEU A 90 -6.45 -17.32 -17.56
N GLU A 91 -7.07 -17.09 -16.41
CA GLU A 91 -7.75 -18.15 -15.65
C GLU A 91 -8.90 -18.75 -16.43
N LYS A 92 -9.70 -17.92 -17.10
CA LYS A 92 -10.80 -18.37 -17.96
C LYS A 92 -10.31 -19.16 -19.17
N GLU A 93 -9.24 -18.70 -19.82
CA GLU A 93 -8.61 -19.42 -20.94
C GLU A 93 -8.07 -20.78 -20.50
N ARG A 94 -7.37 -20.84 -19.36
CA ARG A 94 -6.89 -22.09 -18.76
C ARG A 94 -8.04 -23.06 -18.50
N ASP A 95 -9.13 -22.59 -17.90
CA ASP A 95 -10.27 -23.45 -17.58
C ASP A 95 -10.94 -23.98 -18.85
N THR A 96 -11.08 -23.14 -19.87
CA THR A 96 -11.57 -23.53 -21.20
C THR A 96 -10.67 -24.58 -21.85
N LEU A 97 -9.34 -24.39 -21.79
CA LEU A 97 -8.37 -25.35 -22.31
C LEU A 97 -8.44 -26.69 -21.58
N ARG A 98 -8.56 -26.67 -20.25
CA ARG A 98 -8.71 -27.87 -19.44
C ARG A 98 -9.94 -28.67 -19.88
N ASP A 99 -11.08 -28.00 -20.01
CA ASP A 99 -12.33 -28.65 -20.41
C ASP A 99 -12.25 -29.21 -21.83
N ASN A 100 -11.62 -28.48 -22.77
CA ASN A 100 -11.35 -28.96 -24.12
C ASN A 100 -10.45 -30.19 -24.14
N VAL A 101 -9.39 -30.23 -23.32
CA VAL A 101 -8.49 -31.39 -23.21
C VAL A 101 -9.26 -32.60 -22.67
N SER A 102 -10.05 -32.44 -21.61
CA SER A 102 -10.87 -33.52 -21.06
C SER A 102 -11.90 -34.04 -22.06
N TYR A 103 -12.52 -33.14 -22.82
CA TYR A 103 -13.44 -33.50 -23.90
C TYR A 103 -12.75 -34.31 -24.99
N LEU A 104 -11.62 -33.83 -25.50
CA LEU A 104 -10.86 -34.51 -26.56
C LEU A 104 -10.32 -35.87 -26.10
N GLN A 105 -9.83 -35.96 -24.86
CA GLN A 105 -9.40 -37.23 -24.27
C GLN A 105 -10.57 -38.23 -24.21
N SER A 106 -11.75 -37.79 -23.75
CA SER A 106 -12.94 -38.64 -23.70
C SER A 106 -13.37 -39.09 -25.09
N GLN A 107 -13.32 -38.20 -26.09
CA GLN A 107 -13.65 -38.53 -27.47
C GLN A 107 -12.66 -39.51 -28.09
N SER A 108 -11.35 -39.30 -27.86
CA SER A 108 -10.30 -40.17 -28.37
C SER A 108 -10.34 -41.57 -27.73
N MET A 109 -10.71 -41.66 -26.45
CA MET A 109 -10.80 -42.92 -25.71
C MET A 109 -12.15 -43.62 -25.88
N ARG A 110 -13.11 -43.00 -26.57
CA ARG A 110 -14.50 -43.50 -26.65
C ARG A 110 -14.63 -44.94 -27.17
N ASN A 111 -13.78 -45.31 -28.11
CA ASN A 111 -13.78 -46.65 -28.72
C ASN A 111 -12.74 -47.58 -28.09
N ASN A 112 -12.00 -47.10 -27.10
CA ASN A 112 -10.97 -47.89 -26.42
C ASN A 112 -11.61 -48.60 -25.24
N LEU A 113 -11.36 -49.91 -25.14
CA LEU A 113 -11.70 -50.71 -23.97
C LEU A 113 -10.43 -50.94 -23.16
N VAL A 114 -10.49 -50.69 -21.86
CA VAL A 114 -9.39 -50.97 -20.93
C VAL A 114 -9.72 -52.26 -20.20
N PHE A 115 -8.95 -53.31 -20.48
CA PHE A 115 -9.06 -54.59 -19.79
C PHE A 115 -8.12 -54.60 -18.58
N THR A 116 -8.68 -54.81 -17.39
CA THR A 116 -7.92 -54.94 -16.15
C THR A 116 -7.90 -56.39 -15.70
N SER A 117 -6.85 -56.79 -14.98
CA SER A 117 -6.72 -58.15 -14.42
C SER A 117 -6.62 -59.27 -15.47
N VAL A 118 -6.10 -58.94 -16.65
CA VAL A 118 -5.67 -59.95 -17.64
C VAL A 118 -4.34 -60.53 -17.14
N PRO A 119 -4.19 -61.86 -17.04
CA PRO A 119 -2.92 -62.48 -16.64
C PRO A 119 -1.82 -62.11 -17.63
N GLU A 120 -0.65 -61.71 -17.12
CA GLU A 120 0.52 -61.43 -17.95
C GLU A 120 1.01 -62.71 -18.63
N SER A 121 1.45 -62.59 -19.88
CA SER A 121 1.96 -63.72 -20.65
C SER A 121 3.27 -64.23 -20.03
N ASN A 122 3.41 -65.55 -19.88
CA ASN A 122 4.63 -66.17 -19.31
C ASN A 122 5.86 -66.08 -20.24
N GLU A 123 5.71 -65.51 -21.42
CA GLU A 123 6.80 -65.30 -22.38
C GLU A 123 7.53 -64.00 -22.03
N ASN A 124 8.74 -64.12 -21.47
CA ASN A 124 9.62 -63.03 -21.03
C ASN A 124 9.76 -61.87 -22.05
N GLY A 125 8.78 -60.96 -22.08
CA GLY A 125 8.81 -59.69 -22.81
C GLY A 125 8.56 -59.74 -24.31
N ASN A 126 8.07 -60.85 -24.88
CA ASN A 126 7.86 -61.01 -26.33
C ASN A 126 6.37 -61.01 -26.73
N GLU A 127 5.58 -60.15 -26.09
CA GLU A 127 4.17 -59.96 -26.48
C GLU A 127 4.08 -59.30 -27.86
N THR A 128 3.38 -59.96 -28.79
CA THR A 128 3.05 -59.43 -30.11
C THR A 128 1.57 -59.06 -30.15
N PRO A 129 1.13 -58.17 -31.06
CA PRO A 129 -0.27 -57.79 -31.17
C PRO A 129 -1.22 -59.01 -31.29
N GLU A 130 -0.77 -60.05 -31.99
CA GLU A 130 -1.53 -61.28 -32.23
C GLU A 130 -1.66 -62.13 -30.94
N THR A 131 -0.60 -62.22 -30.13
CA THR A 131 -0.65 -62.96 -28.86
C THR A 131 -1.47 -62.21 -27.81
N THR A 132 -1.39 -60.88 -27.77
CA THR A 132 -2.25 -60.05 -26.92
C THR A 132 -3.72 -60.18 -27.30
N GLU A 133 -4.05 -60.18 -28.60
CA GLU A 133 -5.42 -60.36 -29.08
C GLU A 133 -5.98 -61.73 -28.70
N ALA A 134 -5.21 -62.81 -28.87
CA ALA A 134 -5.62 -64.16 -28.51
C ALA A 134 -5.91 -64.30 -27.00
N THR A 135 -5.01 -63.77 -26.16
CA THR A 135 -5.19 -63.75 -24.70
C THR A 135 -6.43 -62.95 -24.29
N LEU A 136 -6.68 -61.80 -24.93
CA LEU A 136 -7.88 -60.99 -24.68
C LEU A 136 -9.17 -61.71 -25.10
N ARG A 137 -9.19 -62.36 -26.28
CA ARG A 137 -10.36 -63.14 -26.74
C ARG A 137 -10.67 -64.29 -25.77
N GLN A 138 -9.64 -65.01 -25.29
CA GLN A 138 -9.82 -66.08 -24.31
C GLN A 138 -10.33 -65.54 -22.95
N HIS A 139 -9.78 -64.40 -22.51
CA HIS A 139 -10.24 -63.74 -21.29
C HIS A 139 -11.72 -63.32 -21.40
N LEU A 140 -12.14 -62.79 -22.55
CA LEU A 140 -13.53 -62.43 -22.81
C LEU A 140 -14.47 -63.65 -22.76
N VAL A 141 -14.09 -64.77 -23.40
CA VAL A 141 -14.86 -66.02 -23.36
C VAL A 141 -15.01 -66.53 -21.93
N SER A 142 -13.92 -66.52 -21.16
CA SER A 142 -13.91 -66.98 -19.77
C SER A 142 -14.73 -66.08 -18.84
N ALA A 143 -14.53 -64.75 -18.92
CA ALA A 143 -15.15 -63.78 -18.01
C ALA A 143 -16.63 -63.52 -18.33
N PHE A 144 -17.00 -63.42 -19.61
CA PHE A 144 -18.35 -63.08 -20.04
C PHE A 144 -19.19 -64.29 -20.49
N LYS A 145 -18.61 -65.50 -20.51
CA LYS A 145 -19.28 -66.74 -20.97
C LYS A 145 -19.82 -66.61 -22.40
N LEU A 146 -19.12 -65.88 -23.25
CA LEU A 146 -19.44 -65.75 -24.67
C LEU A 146 -19.14 -67.07 -25.39
N THR A 147 -19.94 -67.44 -26.39
CA THR A 147 -19.60 -68.56 -27.28
C THR A 147 -18.41 -68.18 -28.17
N GLU A 148 -17.48 -69.12 -28.42
CA GLU A 148 -16.27 -68.88 -29.21
C GLU A 148 -16.56 -68.29 -30.60
N GLU A 149 -17.70 -68.63 -31.21
CA GLU A 149 -18.15 -68.05 -32.49
C GLU A 149 -18.41 -66.53 -32.42
N VAL A 150 -18.95 -66.02 -31.30
CA VAL A 150 -19.22 -64.58 -31.13
C VAL A 150 -17.93 -63.83 -30.81
N ALA A 151 -17.01 -64.47 -30.08
CA ALA A 151 -15.72 -63.91 -29.73
C ALA A 151 -14.70 -63.96 -30.89
N SER A 152 -14.97 -64.72 -31.96
CA SER A 152 -14.12 -64.84 -33.17
C SER A 152 -14.64 -64.05 -34.38
N TYR A 153 -15.82 -63.43 -34.29
CA TYR A 153 -16.41 -62.64 -35.37
C TYR A 153 -15.48 -61.48 -35.75
N GLN A 154 -15.05 -61.45 -37.02
CA GLN A 154 -14.26 -60.37 -37.60
C GLN A 154 -15.18 -59.28 -38.15
N VAL A 155 -14.88 -58.02 -37.83
CA VAL A 155 -15.38 -56.83 -38.53
C VAL A 155 -14.27 -56.32 -39.44
#